data_AF-A0A958U2Z1-F1
#
_entry.id   AF-A0A958U2Z1-F1
#
_cell.length_a   1.000
_cell.length_b   1.000
_cell.length_c   1.000
_cell.angle_alpha   90.00
_cell.angle_beta   90.00
_cell.angle_gamma   90.00
#
_symmetry.space_group_name_H-M   'P 1'
#
loop_
_entity.id
_entity.type
_entity.pdbx_description
1 polymer ?
#
loop_
_entity_poly.entity_id
_entity_poly.type
_entity_poly.pdbx_seq_one_letter_code
_entity_poly.pdbx_strand_id
1 'polypeptide(L)' 'MFNKSLLNNEVQAFIQNFEGEVSKLAFAGSPFENISVQELIQQIDSRKKVEKKLPHWVKTPNIMFPPKLNLEQTSSEI' A
#
# COMPACT_ATOMS: atom_id res chain seq x y z
N MET A 1 -15.61 1.24 -3.05
CA MET A 1 -15.72 -0.17 -2.62
C MET A 1 -14.30 -0.71 -2.47
N PHE A 2 -13.99 -1.50 -1.44
CA PHE A 2 -12.62 -2.04 -1.29
C PHE A 2 -12.34 -3.11 -2.35
N ASN A 3 -11.21 -2.97 -3.06
CA ASN A 3 -10.78 -3.94 -4.06
C ASN A 3 -10.08 -5.11 -3.37
N LYS A 4 -10.75 -6.26 -3.30
CA LYS A 4 -10.23 -7.47 -2.66
C LYS A 4 -9.01 -8.06 -3.37
N SER A 5 -8.81 -7.73 -4.66
CA SER A 5 -7.64 -8.18 -5.42
C SER A 5 -6.32 -7.69 -4.81
N LEU A 6 -6.35 -6.58 -4.05
CA LEU A 6 -5.20 -6.07 -3.30
C LEU A 6 -4.70 -7.04 -2.23
N LEU A 7 -5.53 -7.99 -1.76
CA LEU A 7 -5.15 -8.99 -0.75
C LEU A 7 -4.50 -10.23 -1.34
N ASN A 8 -4.36 -10.32 -2.68
CA ASN A 8 -3.66 -11.42 -3.30
C ASN A 8 -2.18 -11.42 -2.89
N ASN A 9 -1.63 -12.60 -2.60
CA ASN A 9 -0.25 -12.76 -2.16
C ASN A 9 0.78 -12.15 -3.13
N GLU A 10 0.58 -12.28 -4.44
CA GLU A 10 1.49 -11.71 -5.45
C GLU A 10 1.48 -10.17 -5.41
N VAL A 11 0.30 -9.59 -5.22
CA VAL A 11 0.12 -8.14 -5.10
C VAL A 11 0.73 -7.63 -3.80
N GLN A 12 0.50 -8.33 -2.70
CA GLN A 12 1.10 -8.00 -1.39
C GLN A 12 2.63 -8.08 -1.44
N ALA A 13 3.18 -9.11 -2.09
CA ALA A 13 4.62 -9.24 -2.31
C ALA A 13 5.16 -8.10 -3.19
N PHE A 14 4.45 -7.71 -4.25
CA PHE A 14 4.82 -6.56 -5.07
C PHE A 14 4.86 -5.26 -4.25
N ILE A 15 3.82 -4.98 -3.46
CA ILE A 15 3.74 -3.78 -2.61
C ILE A 15 4.85 -3.79 -1.55
N GLN A 16 5.13 -4.94 -0.94
CA GLN A 16 6.14 -5.10 0.10
C GLN A 16 7.56 -4.89 -0.43
N ASN A 17 7.86 -5.44 -1.61
CA ASN A 17 9.19 -5.41 -2.22
C ASN A 17 9.39 -4.24 -3.18
N PHE A 18 8.42 -3.31 -3.28
CA PHE A 18 8.53 -2.18 -4.19
C PHE A 18 9.62 -1.20 -3.73
N GLU A 19 10.73 -1.22 -4.46
CA GLU A 19 11.83 -0.28 -4.30
C GLU A 19 11.80 0.76 -5.44
N GLY A 20 11.72 2.04 -5.07
CA GLY A 20 11.76 3.15 -6.02
C GLY A 20 10.66 4.20 -5.83
N GLU A 21 10.55 5.06 -6.84
CA GLU A 21 9.58 6.16 -6.89
C GLU A 21 8.27 5.72 -7.53
N VAL A 22 7.17 5.94 -6.81
CA VAL A 22 5.80 5.66 -7.29
C VAL A 22 5.45 6.43 -8.58
N SER A 23 6.13 7.55 -8.84
CA SER A 23 6.03 8.30 -10.10
C SER A 23 6.36 7.44 -11.32
N LYS A 24 7.37 6.56 -11.23
CA LYS A 24 7.72 5.64 -12.32
C LYS A 24 6.61 4.61 -12.57
N LEU A 25 5.98 4.14 -11.50
CA LEU A 25 4.85 3.21 -11.58
C LEU A 25 3.64 3.89 -12.25
N ALA A 26 3.38 5.17 -11.96
CA ALA A 26 2.30 5.93 -12.58
C ALA A 26 2.40 5.98 -14.12
N PHE A 27 3.62 6.07 -14.67
CA PHE A 27 3.85 6.04 -16.11
C PHE A 27 3.81 4.62 -16.70
N ALA A 28 4.26 3.62 -15.94
CA ALA A 28 4.27 2.22 -16.40
C ALA A 28 2.87 1.57 -16.40
N GLY A 29 1.96 2.06 -15.55
CA GLY A 29 0.65 1.47 -15.34
C GLY A 29 0.67 0.33 -14.33
N SER A 30 -0.48 -0.33 -14.18
CA SER A 30 -0.60 -1.47 -13.27
C SER A 30 -0.11 -2.76 -13.93
N PRO A 31 0.75 -3.55 -13.28
CA PRO A 31 1.09 -4.89 -13.73
C PRO A 31 -0.02 -5.91 -13.46
N PHE A 32 -1.12 -5.53 -12.79
CA PHE A 32 -2.22 -6.41 -12.42
C PHE A 32 -3.52 -5.99 -13.10
N GLU A 33 -4.22 -6.95 -13.72
CA GLU A 33 -5.43 -6.71 -14.50
C GLU A 33 -6.57 -6.08 -13.69
N ASN A 34 -6.78 -6.55 -12.45
CA ASN A 34 -7.92 -6.16 -11.61
C ASN A 34 -7.59 -5.06 -10.61
N ILE A 35 -6.46 -4.37 -10.76
CA ILE A 35 -5.98 -3.37 -9.80
C ILE A 35 -5.49 -2.17 -10.60
N SER A 36 -6.00 -1.00 -10.26
CA SER A 36 -5.53 0.23 -10.89
C SER A 36 -4.15 0.63 -10.38
N VAL A 37 -3.41 1.38 -11.20
CA VAL A 37 -2.11 1.92 -10.80
C VAL A 37 -2.25 2.87 -9.60
N GLN A 38 -3.37 3.61 -9.51
CA GLN A 38 -3.64 4.50 -8.38
C GLN A 38 -3.80 3.73 -7.07
N GLU A 39 -4.46 2.56 -7.09
CA GLU A 39 -4.60 1.71 -5.91
C GLU A 39 -3.25 1.19 -5.42
N LEU A 40 -2.37 0.76 -6.35
CA LEU A 40 -1.02 0.32 -6.00
C LEU A 40 -0.18 1.45 -5.39
N ILE A 41 -0.19 2.62 -6.04
CA ILE A 41 0.53 3.80 -5.55
C ILE A 41 0.06 4.16 -4.14
N GLN A 42 -1.27 4.16 -3.91
CA GLN A 42 -1.83 4.43 -2.60
C GLN A 42 -1.36 3.39 -1.56
N GLN A 43 -1.39 2.09 -1.88
CA GLN A 43 -0.93 1.06 -0.94
C GLN A 43 0.56 1.20 -0.60
N ILE A 44 1.39 1.47 -1.60
CA ILE A 44 2.84 1.64 -1.43
C ILE A 44 3.14 2.86 -0.54
N ASP A 45 2.54 4.02 -0.83
CA ASP A 45 2.77 5.24 -0.07
C ASP A 45 2.23 5.15 1.36
N SER A 46 1.05 4.54 1.52
CA SER A 46 0.47 4.33 2.85
C SER A 46 1.31 3.36 3.68
N ARG A 47 1.80 2.25 3.10
CA ARG A 47 2.70 1.31 3.79
C ARG A 47 3.94 2.01 4.34
N LYS A 48 4.63 2.83 3.53
CA LYS A 48 5.83 3.59 3.94
C LYS A 48 5.57 4.55 5.11
N LYS A 49 4.35 5.08 5.24
CA LYS A 49 3.96 5.95 6.37
C LYS A 49 3.60 5.16 7.61
N VAL A 50 2.84 4.08 7.43
CA VAL A 50 2.45 3.17 8.51
C VAL A 50 3.69 2.56 9.15
N GLU A 51 4.74 2.26 8.38
CA GLU A 51 6.01 1.75 8.93
C GLU A 51 6.60 2.62 10.03
N LYS A 52 6.43 3.94 9.95
CA LYS A 52 6.90 4.89 10.96
C LYS A 52 5.93 5.06 12.13
N LYS A 53 4.62 5.06 11.86
CA LYS A 53 3.58 5.43 12.83
C LYS A 53 2.99 4.23 13.58
N LEU A 54 2.86 3.12 12.88
CA LEU A 54 2.21 1.87 13.28
C LEU A 54 3.04 0.65 12.81
N PRO A 55 4.32 0.50 13.22
CA PRO A 55 5.21 -0.56 12.72
C PRO A 55 4.67 -1.99 12.84
N HIS A 56 3.80 -2.30 13.82
CA HIS A 56 3.19 -3.62 13.92
C HIS A 56 2.27 -3.95 12.74
N TRP A 57 1.61 -2.95 12.15
CA TRP A 57 0.71 -3.18 11.02
C TRP A 57 1.48 -3.66 9.78
N VAL A 58 2.67 -3.12 9.56
CA VAL A 58 3.52 -3.49 8.40
C VAL A 58 4.00 -4.94 8.45
N LYS A 59 4.07 -5.52 9.66
CA LYS A 59 4.41 -6.92 9.90
C LYS A 59 3.22 -7.87 9.72
N THR A 60 2.00 -7.35 9.72
CA THR A 60 0.79 -8.15 9.54
C THR A 60 0.59 -8.45 8.05
N PRO A 61 0.55 -9.73 7.64
CA PRO A 61 0.32 -10.10 6.25
C PRO A 61 -1.12 -9.81 5.83
N ASN A 62 -1.32 -9.61 4.52
CA ASN A 62 -2.64 -9.56 3.88
C ASN A 62 -3.58 -8.50 4.47
N ILE A 63 -3.05 -7.30 4.69
CA ILE A 63 -3.86 -6.13 5.10
C ILE A 63 -3.87 -5.07 4.01
N MET A 64 -4.89 -4.22 4.03
CA MET A 64 -4.94 -3.01 3.23
C MET A 64 -4.59 -1.81 4.08
N PHE A 65 -3.72 -0.95 3.57
CA PHE A 65 -3.41 0.31 4.23
C PHE A 65 -4.43 1.39 3.83
N PRO A 66 -4.96 2.15 4.79
CA PRO A 66 -5.96 3.18 4.51
C PRO A 66 -5.32 4.38 3.79
N PRO A 67 -6.14 5.30 3.24
CA PRO A 67 -5.65 6.54 2.62
C PRO A 67 -4.84 7.40 3.60
N LYS A 68 -4.00 8.28 3.03
CA LYS A 68 -3.14 9.23 3.77
C LYS A 68 -3.89 10.00 4.86
N LEU A 69 -5.06 10.57 4.54
CA LEU A 69 -5.83 11.40 5.47
C LEU A 69 -6.17 10.65 6.77
N ASN A 70 -6.61 9.40 6.63
CA ASN A 70 -6.94 8.55 7.77
C ASN A 70 -5.71 8.24 8.61
N LEU A 71 -4.57 7.97 7.96
CA LEU A 71 -3.31 7.74 8.67
C LEU A 71 -2.85 8.95 9.45
N GLU A 72 -3.05 10.17 8.95
CA GLU A 72 -2.66 11.40 9.65
C GLU A 72 -3.52 11.65 10.90
N GLN A 73 -4.79 11.25 10.88
CA GLN A 73 -5.75 11.43 11.97
C GLN A 73 -5.74 10.34 13.05
N THR A 74 -4.94 9.28 12.87
CA THR A 74 -4.83 8.19 13.88
C THR A 74 -3.84 8.55 14.99
N SER A 75 -3.93 7.90 16.14
CA SER A 75 -2.85 7.93 17.13
C SER A 75 -1.67 7.08 16.66
N SER A 76 -0.45 7.40 17.11
CA SER A 76 0.71 6.53 16.94
C SER A 76 0.67 5.37 17.93
N GLU A 77 1.35 4.27 17.62
CA GLU A 77 1.50 3.14 18.57
C GLU A 77 2.76 3.26 19.46
N ILE A 78 3.56 4.30 19.26
CA ILE A 78 4.74 4.67 20.04
C ILE A 78 4.50 6.04 20.67
#